data_AF-A0A736HXJ2-F1
#
_entry.id   AF-A0A736HXJ2-F1
#
_cell.length_a   1.000
_cell.length_b   1.000
_cell.length_c   1.000
_cell.angle_alpha   90.00
_cell.angle_beta   90.00
_cell.angle_gamma   90.00
#
_symmetry.space_group_name_H-M   'P 1'
#
loop_
_entity.id
_entity.type
_entity.pdbx_description
1 polymer ?
#
loop_
_entity_poly.entity_id
_entity_poly.type
_entity_poly.pdbx_seq_one_letter_code
_entity_poly.pdbx_strand_id
1 'polypeptide(L)'
;TRHYAHVDCPGHADYVKNMITGAAQMDGAILVVAATDGPMPQTREHILLGRQVGVPYIIVFLNKCDMVDDEELLELVEMEVRELLSQ
;
A
#
# COMPACT_ATOMS: atom_id res chain seq x y z
N THR A 1 7.47 5.15 -24.75
CA THR A 1 7.52 5.74 -23.39
C THR A 1 6.10 5.81 -22.85
N ARG A 2 5.90 5.58 -21.55
CA ARG A 2 4.58 5.69 -20.89
C ARG A 2 4.50 7.03 -20.15
N HIS A 3 3.31 7.61 -20.08
CA HIS A 3 3.02 8.77 -19.23
C HIS A 3 2.10 8.31 -18.10
N TYR A 4 2.40 8.73 -16.88
CA TYR A 4 1.66 8.32 -15.69
C TYR A 4 1.05 9.55 -15.02
N ALA A 5 -0.22 9.44 -14.65
CA ALA A 5 -0.86 10.38 -13.74
C ALA A 5 -0.77 9.78 -12.33
N HIS A 6 -0.22 10.54 -11.39
CA HIS A 6 -0.07 10.10 -10.00
C HIS A 6 -1.10 10.81 -9.13
N VAL A 7 -1.88 10.03 -8.40
CA VAL A 7 -2.85 10.53 -7.42
C VAL A 7 -2.38 10.07 -6.05
N ASP A 8 -2.00 11.02 -5.20
CA ASP A 8 -1.58 10.74 -3.83
C ASP A 8 -2.82 10.65 -2.93
N CYS A 9 -3.01 9.51 -2.28
CA CYS A 9 -4.16 9.26 -1.43
C CYS A 9 -3.81 9.50 0.05
N PRO A 10 -4.62 10.28 0.79
CA PRO A 10 -4.41 10.51 2.21
C PRO A 10 -4.61 9.22 3.02
N GLY A 11 -3.63 8.85 3.85
CA GLY A 11 -3.64 7.60 4.61
C GLY A 11 -4.37 7.62 5.95
N HIS A 12 -4.99 8.75 6.32
CA HIS A 12 -5.78 8.85 7.55
C HIS A 12 -7.22 8.38 7.30
N ALA A 13 -7.80 7.63 8.25
CA ALA A 13 -9.14 7.04 8.14
C ALA A 13 -10.23 8.06 7.75
N ASP A 14 -10.10 9.30 8.22
CA ASP A 14 -11.04 10.38 7.93
C ASP A 14 -11.12 10.77 6.44
N TYR A 15 -10.12 10.40 5.63
CA TYR A 15 -10.05 10.74 4.21
C TYR A 15 -10.25 9.55 3.26
N VAL A 16 -10.77 8.43 3.77
CA VAL A 16 -11.14 7.25 2.97
C VAL A 16 -12.06 7.61 1.78
N LYS A 17 -12.95 8.59 1.94
CA LYS A 17 -13.83 9.07 0.84
C LYS A 17 -13.04 9.65 -0.35
N ASN A 18 -11.94 10.34 -0.08
CA ASN A 18 -11.09 10.90 -1.12
C ASN A 18 -10.32 9.79 -1.84
N MET A 19 -9.90 8.76 -1.09
CA MET A 19 -9.27 7.56 -1.62
C MET A 19 -10.21 6.82 -2.59
N ILE A 20 -11.49 6.60 -2.24
CA ILE A 20 -12.46 5.93 -3.11
C ILE A 20 -12.62 6.65 -4.46
N THR A 21 -12.68 7.99 -4.44
CA THR A 21 -12.89 8.78 -5.66
C THR A 21 -11.66 8.75 -6.58
N GLY A 22 -10.45 8.74 -6.00
CA GLY A 22 -9.20 8.63 -6.76
C GLY A 22 -8.94 7.22 -7.28
N ALA A 23 -9.19 6.20 -6.44
CA ALA A 23 -8.88 4.80 -6.73
C ALA A 23 -9.78 4.17 -7.80
N ALA A 24 -11.00 4.67 -7.98
CA ALA A 24 -11.89 4.22 -9.06
C ALA A 24 -11.35 4.47 -10.48
N GLN A 25 -10.36 5.35 -10.63
CA GLN A 25 -9.71 5.65 -11.92
C GLN A 25 -8.30 5.06 -12.03
N MET A 26 -7.84 4.29 -11.04
CA MET A 26 -6.46 3.80 -10.99
C MET A 26 -6.31 2.48 -11.74
N ASP A 27 -5.40 2.47 -12.72
CA ASP A 27 -4.93 1.25 -13.39
C ASP A 27 -4.02 0.38 -12.49
N GLY A 28 -3.59 0.94 -11.35
CA GLY A 28 -2.77 0.26 -10.35
C GLY A 28 -2.49 1.16 -9.16
N ALA A 29 -2.18 0.57 -8.01
CA ALA A 29 -1.83 1.30 -6.79
C ALA A 29 -0.41 0.98 -6.32
N ILE A 30 0.25 1.95 -5.69
CA ILE A 30 1.51 1.75 -4.97
C ILE A 30 1.19 1.75 -3.48
N LEU A 31 1.38 0.61 -2.82
CA LEU A 31 1.21 0.45 -1.38
C LEU A 31 2.54 0.72 -0.68
N VAL A 32 2.65 1.87 -0.03
CA VAL A 32 3.83 2.23 0.75
C VAL A 32 3.67 1.71 2.18
N VAL A 33 4.63 0.89 2.63
CA VAL A 33 4.67 0.32 3.99
C VAL A 33 6.02 0.66 4.62
N ALA A 34 6.02 1.15 5.85
CA ALA A 34 7.26 1.41 6.56
C ALA A 34 7.86 0.09 7.07
N ALA A 35 9.11 -0.19 6.72
CA ALA A 35 9.86 -1.35 7.20
C ALA A 35 10.01 -1.36 8.73
N THR A 36 10.03 -0.19 9.36
CA THR A 36 10.14 -0.04 10.82
C THR A 36 8.89 -0.45 11.58
N ASP A 37 7.72 -0.21 10.99
CA ASP A 37 6.42 -0.36 11.65
C ASP A 37 5.65 -1.59 11.16
N GLY A 38 5.99 -2.10 9.98
CA GLY A 38 5.27 -3.18 9.31
C GLY A 38 3.88 -2.76 8.82
N PRO A 39 3.03 -3.73 8.47
CA PRO A 39 1.67 -3.45 8.05
C PRO A 39 0.80 -3.00 9.23
N MET A 40 0.16 -1.84 9.08
CA MET A 40 -0.73 -1.25 10.08
C MET A 40 -2.20 -1.53 9.73
N PRO A 41 -3.15 -1.31 10.66
CA PRO A 41 -4.58 -1.46 10.36
C PRO A 41 -5.05 -0.71 9.11
N GLN A 42 -4.49 0.48 8.86
CA GLN A 42 -4.79 1.27 7.65
C GLN A 42 -4.28 0.60 6.37
N THR A 43 -3.17 -0.14 6.42
CA THR A 43 -2.64 -0.90 5.27
C THR A 43 -3.66 -1.93 4.78
N ARG A 44 -4.28 -2.66 5.72
CA ARG A 44 -5.34 -3.62 5.42
C ARG A 44 -6.57 -2.95 4.83
N GLU A 45 -6.99 -1.82 5.41
CA GLU A 45 -8.15 -1.06 4.93
C GLU A 45 -7.93 -0.55 3.50
N HIS A 46 -6.74 -0.02 3.19
CA HIS A 46 -6.40 0.43 1.84
C HIS A 46 -6.38 -0.70 0.80
N ILE A 47 -5.87 -1.88 1.16
CA ILE A 47 -5.90 -3.05 0.27
C ILE A 47 -7.36 -3.44 -0.02
N LEU A 48 -8.20 -3.51 1.01
CA LEU A 48 -9.61 -3.88 0.87
C LEU A 48 -10.37 -2.87 0.00
N LEU A 49 -10.19 -1.57 0.26
CA LEU A 49 -10.82 -0.50 -0.51
C LEU A 49 -10.33 -0.49 -1.96
N GLY A 50 -9.03 -0.64 -2.19
CA GLY A 50 -8.44 -0.72 -3.53
C GLY A 50 -9.03 -1.88 -4.35
N ARG A 51 -9.26 -3.03 -3.72
CA ARG A 51 -9.95 -4.15 -4.36
C ARG A 51 -11.43 -3.86 -4.63
N GLN A 52 -12.14 -3.24 -3.68
CA GLN A 52 -13.57 -2.90 -3.84
C GLN A 52 -13.83 -1.88 -4.96
N VAL A 53 -12.92 -0.93 -5.16
CA VAL A 53 -13.00 0.06 -6.25
C VAL A 53 -12.41 -0.44 -7.57
N GLY A 54 -11.88 -1.67 -7.60
CA GLY A 54 -11.47 -2.36 -8.83
C GLY A 54 -10.03 -2.13 -9.28
N VAL A 55 -9.12 -1.73 -8.39
CA VAL A 55 -7.69 -1.62 -8.72
C VAL A 55 -7.12 -3.00 -9.06
N PRO A 56 -6.64 -3.23 -10.29
CA PRO A 56 -6.28 -4.57 -10.76
C PRO A 56 -4.90 -5.04 -10.28
N TYR A 57 -3.98 -4.11 -10.00
CA TYR A 57 -2.61 -4.41 -9.60
C TYR A 57 -2.16 -3.51 -8.45
N ILE A 58 -1.52 -4.10 -7.44
CA ILE A 58 -0.91 -3.38 -6.32
C ILE A 58 0.59 -3.69 -6.31
N ILE A 59 1.41 -2.65 -6.34
CA ILE A 59 2.86 -2.72 -6.20
C ILE A 59 3.22 -2.30 -4.79
N VAL A 60 4.02 -3.07 -4.08
CA VAL A 60 4.46 -2.72 -2.72
C VAL A 60 5.77 -1.96 -2.78
N PHE A 61 5.88 -0.90 -1.98
CA PHE A 61 7.12 -0.19 -1.71
C PHE A 61 7.41 -0.22 -0.20
N LEU A 62 8.40 -1.01 0.21
CA LEU A 62 8.93 -0.99 1.57
C LEU A 62 9.82 0.25 1.73
N ASN A 63 9.39 1.15 2.61
CA ASN A 63 10.03 2.43 2.87
C ASN A 63 10.77 2.42 4.22
N LYS A 64 11.73 3.33 4.41
CA LYS A 64 12.55 3.44 5.63
C LYS A 64 13.40 2.19 5.93
N CYS A 65 13.78 1.41 4.91
CA CYS A 65 14.66 0.25 5.12
C CYS A 65 16.04 0.65 5.65
N ASP A 66 16.47 1.90 5.43
CA ASP A 66 17.69 2.48 6.00
C ASP A 66 17.67 2.59 7.53
N MET A 67 16.48 2.54 8.14
CA MET A 67 16.30 2.58 9.60
C MET A 67 16.21 1.18 10.22
N VAL A 68 16.31 0.12 9.40
CA VAL A 68 16.24 -1.28 9.83
C VAL A 68 17.55 -1.96 9.46
N ASP A 69 18.38 -2.22 10.47
CA ASP A 69 19.69 -2.87 10.29
C ASP A 69 19.58 -4.42 10.17
N ASP A 70 18.42 -4.99 10.52
CA ASP A 70 18.18 -6.43 10.54
C ASP A 70 17.44 -6.90 9.28
N GLU A 71 18.13 -7.69 8.46
CA GLU A 71 17.61 -8.24 7.21
C GLU A 71 16.47 -9.25 7.45
N GLU A 72 16.50 -10.00 8.56
CA GLU A 72 15.43 -10.95 8.91
C GLU A 72 14.12 -10.22 9.21
N LEU A 73 14.19 -9.03 9.80
CA LEU A 73 13.01 -8.20 10.06
C LEU A 73 12.40 -7.69 8.75
N LEU A 74 13.22 -7.31 7.77
CA LEU A 74 12.75 -6.87 6.46
C LEU A 74 12.02 -8.00 5.72
N GLU A 75 12.58 -9.21 5.73
CA GLU A 75 11.95 -10.40 5.15
C GLU A 75 10.62 -10.71 5.84
N LEU A 76 10.57 -10.60 7.17
CA LEU A 76 9.33 -10.81 7.93
C LEU A 76 8.25 -9.79 7.51
N VAL A 77 8.59 -8.51 7.44
CA VAL A 77 7.64 -7.46 7.01
C VAL A 77 7.17 -7.69 5.57
N GLU A 78 8.07 -8.10 4.66
CA GLU A 78 7.68 -8.47 3.30
C GLU A 78 6.69 -9.64 3.29
N MET A 79 6.95 -10.70 4.06
CA MET A 79 6.08 -11.86 4.18
C MET A 79 4.68 -11.46 4.67
N GLU A 80 4.60 -10.65 5.72
CA GLU A 80 3.31 -10.20 6.27
C GLU A 80 2.51 -9.37 5.25
N VAL A 81 3.17 -8.46 4.51
CA VAL A 81 2.50 -7.66 3.47
C VAL A 81 2.01 -8.55 2.32
N ARG A 82 2.79 -9.57 1.92
CA ARG A 82 2.37 -10.53 0.88
C ARG A 82 1.17 -11.37 1.33
N GLU A 83 1.14 -11.77 2.59
CA GLU A 83 -0.01 -12.49 3.15
C GLU A 83 -1.26 -11.61 3.12
N LEU A 84 -1.16 -10.34 3.52
CA LEU A 84 -2.26 -9.38 3.44
C LEU A 84 -2.77 -9.16 2.02
N LEU A 85 -1.87 -9.16 1.02
CA LEU A 85 -2.25 -9.06 -0.39
C LEU A 85 -2.87 -10.34 -0.95
N SER A 86 -2.73 -11.47 -0.26
CA SER A 86 -3.25 -12.78 -0.68
C SER A 86 -4.63 -13.09 -0.07
N GLN A 87 -5.04 -12.35 0.96
CA GLN A 87 -6.39 -12.38 1.55
C GLN A 87 -7.34 -11.55 0.69
#